data_AF-A0A0F9D9P8-F1
#
_entry.id   AF-A0A0F9D9P8-F1
#
_cell.length_a   1.000
_cell.length_b   1.000
_cell.length_c   1.000
_cell.angle_alpha   90.00
_cell.angle_beta   90.00
_cell.angle_gamma   90.00
#
_symmetry.space_group_name_H-M   'P 1'
#
loop_
_entity.id
_entity.type
_entity.pdbx_description
1 polymer ?
#
loop_
_entity_poly.entity_id
_entity_poly.type
_entity_poly.pdbx_seq_one_letter_code
_entity_poly.pdbx_strand_id
1 'polypeptide(L)'
;QTKGKEYTESSDNKLANFEAESLETDVPVLDIIHIFSNKHQKAINNYRKTGRVESEALEMRFVDRINYLFLELAECLALGYEPREEWLIEALGLQGQNDTPGSDIDPDEESMPADPTPPVPKPMVDDGEPCCGHPGNNQCCEAAPPAPPAREGEQREKKQRRRPPRPRVPQNDDNIPIATPDRRLDPTVVAERARAKRQGDE
;
A
#
# COMPACT_ATOMS: atom_id res chain seq x y z
N GLN A 1 -8.18 -2.57 -12.92
CA GLN A 1 -6.70 -2.64 -13.01
C GLN A 1 -6.13 -2.44 -11.62
N THR A 2 -5.18 -3.28 -11.21
CA THR A 2 -4.48 -3.12 -9.93
C THR A 2 -3.35 -2.11 -10.13
N LYS A 3 -3.38 -1.00 -9.38
CA LYS A 3 -2.43 0.12 -9.50
C LYS A 3 -0.95 -0.29 -9.49
N GLY A 4 -0.60 -1.41 -8.84
CA GLY A 4 0.79 -1.82 -8.58
C GLY A 4 1.75 -1.89 -9.78
N LYS A 5 1.28 -2.03 -11.03
CA LYS A 5 2.17 -1.93 -12.21
C LYS A 5 2.74 -0.53 -12.45
N GLU A 6 1.97 0.51 -12.13
CA GLU A 6 2.38 1.91 -12.32
C GLU A 6 3.37 2.36 -11.23
N TYR A 7 3.25 1.81 -10.02
CA TYR A 7 4.09 2.18 -8.85
C TYR A 7 5.43 1.44 -8.77
N THR A 8 5.75 0.58 -9.74
CA THR A 8 7.03 -0.14 -9.75
C THR A 8 7.68 -0.17 -11.13
N GLU A 9 7.12 0.52 -12.13
CA GLU A 9 7.59 0.50 -13.54
C GLU A 9 7.78 -0.92 -14.13
N SER A 10 7.02 -1.91 -13.63
CA SER A 10 7.20 -3.35 -13.89
C SER A 10 8.50 -3.98 -13.35
N SER A 11 9.25 -3.29 -12.50
CA SER A 11 10.36 -3.84 -11.70
C SER A 11 9.87 -4.85 -10.66
N ASP A 12 10.70 -5.87 -10.40
CA ASP A 12 10.54 -6.80 -9.29
C ASP A 12 10.82 -6.12 -7.94
N ASN A 13 11.74 -5.14 -7.91
CA ASN A 13 11.97 -4.33 -6.72
C ASN A 13 10.77 -3.41 -6.46
N LYS A 14 10.07 -3.63 -5.33
CA LYS A 14 8.91 -2.84 -4.88
C LYS A 14 9.29 -1.56 -4.14
N LEU A 15 10.59 -1.35 -3.89
CA LEU A 15 11.14 -0.15 -3.26
C LEU A 15 11.79 0.83 -4.25
N ALA A 16 11.95 0.44 -5.52
CA ALA A 16 12.66 1.22 -6.55
C ALA A 16 12.25 2.71 -6.64
N ASN A 17 10.95 3.01 -6.50
CA ASN A 17 10.46 4.39 -6.51
C ASN A 17 10.94 5.20 -5.29
N PHE A 18 11.03 4.58 -4.10
CA PHE A 18 11.52 5.24 -2.88
C PHE A 18 13.04 5.33 -2.87
N GLU A 19 13.76 4.36 -3.46
CA GLU A 19 15.20 4.43 -3.68
C GLU A 19 15.57 5.60 -4.61
N ALA A 20 14.83 5.77 -5.72
CA ALA A 20 15.01 6.89 -6.63
C ALA A 20 14.73 8.24 -5.94
N GLU A 21 13.62 8.35 -5.19
CA GLU A 21 13.28 9.56 -4.43
C GLU A 21 14.31 9.83 -3.30
N SER A 22 14.88 8.78 -2.69
CA SER A 22 15.96 8.88 -1.69
C SER A 22 17.24 9.47 -2.28
N LEU A 23 17.65 9.00 -3.47
CA LEU A 23 18.80 9.52 -4.20
C LEU A 23 18.61 10.98 -4.68
N GLU A 24 17.39 11.39 -5.00
CA GLU A 24 17.09 12.78 -5.41
C GLU A 24 17.02 13.74 -4.22
N THR A 25 16.50 13.29 -3.07
CA THR A 25 16.18 14.15 -1.93
C THR A 25 17.17 14.11 -0.77
N ASP A 26 18.12 13.16 -0.76
CA ASP A 26 19.03 12.87 0.37
C ASP A 26 18.27 12.53 1.68
N VAL A 27 17.10 11.91 1.55
CA VAL A 27 16.25 11.42 2.66
C VAL A 27 16.28 9.89 2.66
N PRO A 28 16.47 9.21 3.81
CA PRO A 28 16.44 7.75 3.87
C PRO A 28 15.13 7.15 3.36
N VAL A 29 15.21 6.03 2.62
CA VAL A 29 14.06 5.28 2.08
C VAL A 29 12.98 5.03 3.16
N LEU A 30 13.40 4.60 4.35
CA LEU A 30 12.51 4.36 5.49
C LEU A 30 11.72 5.61 5.93
N ASP A 31 12.35 6.80 5.93
CA ASP A 31 11.69 8.06 6.27
C ASP A 31 10.69 8.50 5.19
N ILE A 32 11.02 8.28 3.92
CA ILE A 32 10.12 8.53 2.78
C ILE A 32 8.87 7.64 2.92
N ILE A 33 9.06 6.33 3.08
CA ILE A 33 7.97 5.36 3.34
C ILE A 33 7.13 5.81 4.54
N HIS A 34 7.77 6.25 5.63
CA HIS A 34 7.09 6.73 6.83
C HIS A 34 6.23 7.98 6.58
N ILE A 35 6.71 8.94 5.77
CA ILE A 35 5.97 10.14 5.37
C ILE A 35 4.69 9.76 4.60
N PHE A 36 4.81 8.90 3.58
CA PHE A 36 3.65 8.42 2.83
C PHE A 36 2.69 7.63 3.73
N SER A 37 3.20 6.66 4.51
CA SER A 37 2.44 5.89 5.49
C SER A 37 1.62 6.78 6.44
N ASN A 38 2.21 7.89 6.92
CA ASN A 38 1.54 8.85 7.80
C ASN A 38 0.44 9.68 7.12
N LYS A 39 0.52 9.92 5.80
CA LYS A 39 -0.55 10.59 5.03
C LYS A 39 -1.87 9.82 5.16
N HIS A 40 -1.83 8.51 4.95
CA HIS A 40 -3.04 7.66 5.05
C HIS A 40 -3.53 7.54 6.49
N GLN A 41 -2.62 7.45 7.47
CA GLN A 41 -2.98 7.44 8.90
C GLN A 41 -3.63 8.76 9.37
N LYS A 42 -3.19 9.92 8.86
CA LYS A 42 -3.81 11.22 9.11
C LYS A 42 -5.24 11.28 8.55
N ALA A 43 -5.48 10.79 7.33
CA ALA A 43 -6.82 10.72 6.74
C ALA A 43 -7.77 9.82 7.56
N ILE A 44 -7.32 8.62 7.97
CA ILE A 44 -8.09 7.72 8.87
C ILE A 44 -8.44 8.43 10.18
N ASN A 45 -7.47 9.14 10.78
CA ASN A 45 -7.69 9.88 12.02
C ASN A 45 -8.61 11.10 11.84
N ASN A 46 -8.63 11.74 10.67
CA ASN A 46 -9.60 12.80 10.37
C ASN A 46 -11.02 12.24 10.24
N TYR A 47 -11.20 11.12 9.53
CA TYR A 47 -12.48 10.42 9.46
C TYR A 47 -13.00 10.05 10.84
N ARG A 48 -12.16 9.47 11.70
CA ARG A 48 -12.51 9.15 13.12
C ARG A 48 -12.98 10.37 13.92
N LYS A 49 -12.43 11.56 13.65
CA LYS A 49 -12.76 12.81 14.36
C LYS A 49 -14.00 13.53 13.81
N THR A 50 -14.27 13.40 12.51
CA THR A 50 -15.25 14.27 11.81
C THR A 50 -16.38 13.53 11.10
N GLY A 51 -16.26 12.21 10.92
CA GLY A 51 -17.17 11.40 10.11
C GLY A 51 -17.11 11.72 8.60
N ARG A 52 -16.10 12.46 8.13
CA ARG A 52 -15.97 12.88 6.73
C ARG A 52 -14.85 12.14 6.03
N VAL A 53 -15.16 11.63 4.84
CA VAL A 53 -14.17 11.11 3.88
C VAL A 53 -13.59 12.28 3.09
N GLU A 54 -12.30 12.23 2.79
CA GLU A 54 -11.60 13.23 1.96
C GLU A 54 -11.60 12.82 0.48
N SER A 55 -10.50 13.02 -0.25
CA SER A 55 -10.38 12.79 -1.69
C SER A 55 -10.36 11.33 -2.13
N GLU A 56 -10.12 10.37 -1.22
CA GLU A 56 -10.09 8.93 -1.52
C GLU A 56 -10.92 8.17 -0.48
N ALA A 57 -11.50 7.04 -0.91
CA ALA A 57 -12.31 6.17 -0.08
C ALA A 57 -11.55 5.69 1.16
N LEU A 58 -12.25 5.53 2.28
CA LEU A 58 -11.64 5.21 3.58
C LEU A 58 -11.00 3.82 3.57
N GLU A 59 -11.61 2.88 2.88
CA GLU A 59 -11.15 1.51 2.68
C GLU A 59 -9.78 1.51 1.99
N MET A 60 -9.60 2.34 0.95
CA MET A 60 -8.31 2.51 0.28
C MET A 60 -7.25 3.09 1.21
N ARG A 61 -7.59 4.02 2.11
CA ARG A 61 -6.65 4.51 3.13
C ARG A 61 -6.12 3.40 4.04
N PHE A 62 -6.95 2.40 4.37
CA PHE A 62 -6.49 1.23 5.13
C PHE A 62 -5.63 0.29 4.28
N VAL A 63 -6.02 0.01 3.03
CA VAL A 63 -5.23 -0.82 2.10
C VAL A 63 -3.84 -0.23 1.89
N ASP A 64 -3.75 1.07 1.59
CA ASP A 64 -2.47 1.75 1.41
C ASP A 64 -1.63 1.73 2.69
N ARG A 65 -2.22 1.96 3.86
CA ARG A 65 -1.49 1.90 5.15
C ARG A 65 -0.95 0.51 5.44
N ILE A 66 -1.67 -0.56 5.07
CA ILE A 66 -1.20 -1.95 5.19
C ILE A 66 -0.04 -2.19 4.21
N ASN A 67 -0.15 -1.74 2.95
CA ASN A 67 0.93 -1.87 1.97
C ASN A 67 2.21 -1.15 2.45
N TYR A 68 2.10 0.09 2.96
CA TYR A 68 3.25 0.81 3.49
C TYR A 68 3.86 0.13 4.73
N LEU A 69 3.08 -0.53 5.59
CA LEU A 69 3.62 -1.31 6.71
C LEU A 69 4.44 -2.52 6.23
N PHE A 70 4.05 -3.18 5.14
CA PHE A 70 4.86 -4.26 4.54
C PHE A 70 6.14 -3.74 3.91
N LEU A 71 6.11 -2.56 3.26
CA LEU A 71 7.31 -1.93 2.69
C LEU A 71 8.27 -1.43 3.79
N GLU A 72 7.74 -0.79 4.85
CA GLU A 72 8.49 -0.34 6.03
C GLU A 72 9.17 -1.54 6.72
N LEU A 73 8.49 -2.69 6.82
CA LEU A 73 9.08 -3.92 7.32
C LEU A 73 10.15 -4.49 6.38
N ALA A 74 9.90 -4.56 5.06
CA ALA A 74 10.85 -5.07 4.08
C ALA A 74 12.17 -4.28 4.11
N GLU A 75 12.10 -2.95 4.20
CA GLU A 75 13.26 -2.08 4.37
C GLU A 75 13.98 -2.35 5.70
N CYS A 76 13.26 -2.51 6.82
CA CYS A 76 13.87 -2.89 8.10
C CYS A 76 14.67 -4.19 7.99
N LEU A 77 14.11 -5.22 7.32
CA LEU A 77 14.79 -6.51 7.10
C LEU A 77 16.06 -6.34 6.25
N ALA A 78 15.99 -5.56 5.17
CA ALA A 78 17.13 -5.27 4.30
C ALA A 78 18.27 -4.52 5.05
N LEU A 79 17.91 -3.69 6.03
CA LEU A 79 18.84 -3.02 6.95
C LEU A 79 19.36 -3.93 8.08
N GLY A 80 19.02 -5.22 8.09
CA GLY A 80 19.51 -6.21 9.06
C GLY A 80 18.69 -6.34 10.34
N TYR A 81 17.42 -5.90 10.36
CA TYR A 81 16.52 -6.20 11.47
C TYR A 81 16.10 -7.69 11.46
N GLU A 82 16.35 -8.39 12.57
CA GLU A 82 15.92 -9.78 12.75
C GLU A 82 14.51 -9.85 13.39
N PRO A 83 13.52 -10.50 12.75
CA PRO A 83 12.22 -10.76 13.35
C PRO A 83 12.32 -11.62 14.61
N ARG A 84 11.60 -11.22 15.66
CA ARG A 84 11.48 -11.99 16.92
C ARG A 84 10.21 -12.83 17.03
N GLU A 85 9.27 -12.62 16.11
CA GLU A 85 7.97 -13.29 16.10
C GLU A 85 8.01 -14.48 15.14
N GLU A 86 7.79 -15.69 15.65
CA GLU A 86 7.91 -16.95 14.88
C GLU A 86 7.06 -16.95 13.60
N TRP A 87 5.79 -16.52 13.72
CA TRP A 87 4.87 -16.41 12.57
C TRP A 87 5.37 -15.48 11.47
N LEU A 88 6.21 -14.49 11.80
CA LEU A 88 6.77 -13.56 10.83
C LEU A 88 8.00 -14.15 10.14
N ILE A 89 8.82 -14.91 10.86
CA ILE A 89 9.92 -15.71 10.29
C ILE A 89 9.36 -16.74 9.30
N GLU A 90 8.28 -17.44 9.68
CA GLU A 90 7.56 -18.39 8.83
C GLU A 90 6.96 -17.71 7.59
N ALA A 91 6.20 -16.63 7.76
CA ALA A 91 5.55 -15.93 6.65
C ALA A 91 6.53 -15.31 5.63
N LEU A 92 7.74 -14.98 6.07
CA LEU A 92 8.83 -14.48 5.22
C LEU A 92 9.69 -15.60 4.61
N GLY A 93 9.46 -16.87 4.97
CA GLY A 93 10.26 -18.00 4.49
C GLY A 93 11.71 -17.99 4.99
N LEU A 94 11.98 -17.36 6.13
CA LEU A 94 13.33 -17.22 6.71
C LEU A 94 13.82 -18.50 7.43
N GLN A 95 12.95 -19.50 7.60
CA GLN A 95 13.35 -20.83 8.10
C GLN A 95 14.26 -21.53 7.08
N GLY A 96 15.53 -21.71 7.43
CA GLY A 96 16.51 -22.50 6.67
C GLY A 96 17.73 -21.75 6.11
N GLN A 97 17.78 -20.41 6.16
CA GLN A 97 18.97 -19.67 5.68
C GLN A 97 20.20 -19.77 6.62
N ASN A 98 19.99 -20.13 7.88
CA ASN A 98 21.08 -20.31 8.86
C ASN A 98 21.66 -21.73 8.91
N ASP A 99 21.07 -22.69 8.19
CA ASP A 99 21.48 -24.09 8.18
C ASP A 99 22.31 -24.44 6.93
N THR A 100 23.42 -23.72 6.71
CA THR A 100 24.46 -24.14 5.75
C THR A 100 25.74 -24.62 6.46
N PRO A 101 25.75 -25.81 7.09
CA PRO A 101 26.99 -26.49 7.44
C PRO A 101 27.56 -27.21 6.20
N GLY A 102 28.82 -26.93 5.86
CA GLY A 102 29.59 -27.74 4.90
C GLY A 102 29.53 -27.26 3.45
N SER A 103 30.54 -26.50 3.05
CA SER A 103 30.91 -26.30 1.65
C SER A 103 31.69 -27.51 1.12
N ASP A 104 31.03 -28.67 1.05
CA ASP A 104 31.58 -29.88 0.41
C ASP A 104 31.08 -29.95 -1.04
N ILE A 105 31.64 -29.08 -1.89
CA ILE A 105 31.55 -29.22 -3.35
C ILE A 105 32.85 -29.91 -3.79
N ASP A 106 32.77 -31.22 -3.99
CA ASP A 106 33.79 -31.97 -4.72
C ASP A 106 33.86 -31.45 -6.17
N PRO A 107 35.05 -31.01 -6.65
CA PRO A 107 35.18 -30.42 -7.98
C PRO A 107 35.67 -31.45 -9.00
N ASP A 108 34.83 -32.42 -9.40
CA ASP A 108 35.13 -33.33 -10.52
C ASP A 108 33.85 -33.93 -11.14
N GLU A 109 33.40 -33.41 -12.28
CA GLU A 109 33.30 -34.23 -13.50
C GLU A 109 33.17 -33.34 -14.76
N GLU A 110 34.18 -33.39 -15.64
CA GLU A 110 34.09 -32.87 -17.00
C GLU A 110 33.14 -33.74 -17.84
N SER A 111 32.12 -33.13 -18.47
CA SER A 111 31.53 -33.71 -19.67
C SER A 111 31.04 -32.65 -20.65
N MET A 112 32.03 -32.15 -21.41
CA MET A 112 32.07 -31.78 -22.84
C MET A 112 30.83 -31.19 -23.58
N PRO A 113 31.04 -30.26 -24.54
CA PRO A 113 29.98 -29.50 -25.21
C PRO A 113 29.61 -30.00 -26.64
N ALA A 114 28.79 -29.18 -27.33
CA ALA A 114 28.27 -29.28 -28.72
C ALA A 114 26.95 -30.08 -28.88
N ASP A 115 26.05 -29.75 -29.81
CA ASP A 115 26.24 -29.01 -31.07
C ASP A 115 24.98 -28.17 -31.46
N PRO A 116 25.10 -26.95 -32.04
CA PRO A 116 23.95 -26.12 -32.41
C PRO A 116 23.64 -26.16 -33.93
N THR A 117 22.42 -26.52 -34.35
CA THR A 117 21.94 -26.23 -35.72
C THR A 117 20.40 -26.09 -35.81
N PRO A 118 19.86 -24.92 -36.26
CA PRO A 118 18.46 -24.75 -36.69
C PRO A 118 18.30 -25.04 -38.20
N PRO A 119 17.16 -25.56 -38.71
CA PRO A 119 16.02 -24.71 -39.17
C PRO A 119 14.64 -25.43 -38.96
N VAL A 120 13.46 -25.10 -39.52
CA VAL A 120 12.95 -24.21 -40.60
C VAL A 120 11.55 -23.67 -40.19
N PRO A 121 11.16 -22.40 -40.48
CA PRO A 121 9.82 -21.90 -40.15
C PRO A 121 8.73 -22.37 -41.14
N LYS A 122 7.49 -22.54 -40.64
CA LYS A 122 6.26 -22.79 -41.42
C LYS A 122 5.06 -22.03 -40.82
N PRO A 123 3.98 -21.81 -41.58
CA PRO A 123 3.47 -20.45 -41.80
C PRO A 123 2.42 -19.98 -40.80
N MET A 124 2.17 -18.67 -40.86
CA MET A 124 1.03 -17.98 -40.23
C MET A 124 -0.29 -18.68 -40.58
N VAL A 125 -1.13 -18.87 -39.56
CA VAL A 125 -2.58 -18.99 -39.70
C VAL A 125 -3.14 -17.85 -38.86
N ASP A 126 -3.91 -16.98 -39.51
CA ASP A 126 -4.46 -15.77 -38.91
C ASP A 126 -5.92 -15.96 -38.49
N ASP A 127 -6.41 -14.99 -37.72
CA ASP A 127 -7.82 -14.69 -37.43
C ASP A 127 -8.69 -15.72 -36.70
N GLY A 128 -9.04 -15.39 -35.45
CA GLY A 128 -10.06 -16.10 -34.68
C GLY A 128 -10.21 -15.63 -33.23
N GLU A 129 -10.34 -14.32 -32.96
CA GLU A 129 -10.60 -13.82 -31.60
C GLU A 129 -11.90 -14.44 -31.01
N PRO A 130 -11.82 -15.14 -29.85
CA PRO A 130 -13.02 -15.55 -29.14
C PRO A 130 -13.56 -14.39 -28.30
N CYS A 131 -14.63 -13.75 -28.77
CA CYS A 131 -15.45 -12.89 -27.91
C CYS A 131 -15.90 -13.69 -26.68
N CYS A 132 -15.47 -13.25 -25.50
CA CYS A 132 -15.69 -13.88 -24.18
C CYS A 132 -14.88 -15.17 -23.97
N GLY A 133 -13.80 -15.08 -23.18
CA GLY A 133 -12.86 -16.18 -22.90
C GLY A 133 -13.38 -17.30 -21.99
N HIS A 134 -14.38 -18.05 -22.44
CA HIS A 134 -14.76 -19.34 -21.85
C HIS A 134 -14.93 -20.41 -22.94
N PRO A 135 -14.19 -21.54 -22.87
CA PRO A 135 -14.38 -22.64 -23.81
C PRO A 135 -15.69 -23.37 -23.52
N GLY A 136 -16.65 -23.31 -24.45
CA GLY A 136 -17.76 -24.27 -24.52
C GLY A 136 -19.19 -23.76 -24.33
N ASN A 137 -19.54 -22.50 -24.67
CA ASN A 137 -20.94 -22.06 -24.63
C ASN A 137 -21.37 -21.14 -25.79
N ASN A 138 -21.99 -21.71 -26.83
CA ASN A 138 -22.41 -21.02 -28.06
C ASN A 138 -23.77 -20.27 -27.95
N GLN A 139 -24.09 -19.65 -26.80
CA GLN A 139 -25.42 -19.03 -26.56
C GLN A 139 -25.42 -17.61 -25.96
N CYS A 140 -24.28 -16.91 -25.91
CA CYS A 140 -24.20 -15.60 -25.23
C CYS A 140 -24.54 -14.34 -26.07
N CYS A 141 -25.33 -14.48 -27.15
CA CYS A 141 -25.69 -13.35 -28.03
C CYS A 141 -27.21 -13.24 -28.31
N GLU A 142 -28.05 -13.26 -27.26
CA GLU A 142 -29.41 -12.72 -27.38
C GLU A 142 -29.40 -11.20 -27.14
N ALA A 143 -29.87 -10.44 -28.12
CA ALA A 143 -29.90 -8.99 -28.06
C ALA A 143 -30.90 -8.50 -26.98
N ALA A 144 -30.45 -7.59 -26.11
CA ALA A 144 -31.33 -6.96 -25.14
C ALA A 144 -32.47 -6.19 -25.86
N PRO A 145 -33.74 -6.35 -25.44
CA PRO A 145 -34.84 -5.61 -26.05
C PRO A 145 -34.71 -4.10 -25.81
N PRO A 146 -35.12 -3.25 -26.77
CA PRO A 146 -34.97 -1.80 -26.65
C PRO A 146 -35.81 -1.23 -25.50
N ALA A 147 -35.26 -0.24 -24.80
CA ALA A 147 -35.92 0.43 -23.70
C ALA A 147 -37.19 1.18 -24.15
N PRO A 148 -38.24 1.24 -23.33
CA PRO A 148 -39.46 2.00 -23.65
C PRO A 148 -39.18 3.51 -23.74
N PRO A 149 -39.90 4.25 -24.60
CA PRO A 149 -39.68 5.68 -24.77
C PRO A 149 -40.00 6.47 -23.49
N ALA A 150 -39.18 7.49 -23.21
CA ALA A 150 -39.37 8.37 -22.07
C ALA A 150 -40.70 9.12 -22.17
N ARG A 151 -41.48 9.13 -21.09
CA ARG A 151 -42.64 10.01 -20.98
C ARG A 151 -42.17 11.44 -20.71
N GLU A 152 -42.47 12.34 -21.63
CA GLU A 152 -42.38 13.78 -21.37
C GLU A 152 -43.37 14.18 -20.27
N GLY A 153 -42.96 15.09 -19.37
CA GLY A 153 -43.89 15.76 -18.46
C GLY A 153 -43.80 15.45 -16.95
N GLU A 154 -42.61 15.45 -16.35
CA GLU A 154 -42.48 15.76 -14.90
C GLU A 154 -41.44 16.87 -14.66
N GLN A 155 -41.86 18.14 -14.71
CA GLN A 155 -41.07 19.24 -14.18
C GLN A 155 -41.03 19.17 -12.65
N ARG A 156 -40.05 18.44 -12.10
CA ARG A 156 -39.77 18.47 -10.65
C ARG A 156 -39.13 19.81 -10.26
N GLU A 157 -39.94 20.77 -9.84
CA GLU A 157 -39.48 21.98 -9.14
C GLU A 157 -38.62 21.60 -7.93
N LYS A 158 -37.29 21.72 -8.06
CA LYS A 158 -36.37 21.59 -6.93
C LYS A 158 -36.46 22.84 -6.05
N LYS A 159 -37.46 22.89 -5.17
CA LYS A 159 -37.56 23.91 -4.10
C LYS A 159 -36.34 23.84 -3.18
N GLN A 160 -35.32 24.64 -3.47
CA GLN A 160 -34.15 24.81 -2.61
C GLN A 160 -34.60 25.39 -1.26
N ARG A 161 -34.65 24.54 -0.22
CA ARG A 161 -34.78 24.98 1.16
C ARG A 161 -33.52 25.73 1.58
N ARG A 162 -33.50 27.06 1.40
CA ARG A 162 -32.49 27.93 1.99
C ARG A 162 -32.52 27.76 3.51
N ARG A 163 -31.43 27.24 4.09
CA ARG A 163 -31.27 27.20 5.55
C ARG A 163 -31.03 28.63 6.05
N PRO A 164 -31.57 29.02 7.23
CA PRO A 164 -31.29 30.33 7.81
C PRO A 164 -29.79 30.47 8.11
N PRO A 165 -29.23 31.70 8.00
CA PRO A 165 -27.82 31.93 8.29
C PRO A 165 -27.53 31.63 9.77
N ARG A 166 -26.45 30.88 10.02
CA ARG A 166 -26.02 30.54 11.38
C ARG A 166 -25.43 31.81 12.05
N PRO A 167 -25.82 32.16 13.29
CA PRO A 167 -25.18 33.25 14.02
C PRO A 167 -23.67 33.02 14.10
N ARG A 168 -22.88 34.05 13.78
CA ARG A 168 -21.43 34.02 14.05
C ARG A 168 -21.22 34.28 15.54
N VAL A 169 -20.54 33.35 16.21
CA VAL A 169 -20.03 33.57 17.56
C VAL A 169 -18.87 34.57 17.45
N PRO A 170 -18.81 35.63 18.27
CA PRO A 170 -17.64 36.51 18.32
C PRO A 170 -16.39 35.70 18.70
N GLN A 171 -15.35 35.78 17.88
CA GLN A 171 -14.03 35.31 18.26
C GLN A 171 -13.35 36.43 19.04
N ASN A 172 -13.02 36.17 20.31
CA ASN A 172 -12.10 37.01 21.06
C ASN A 172 -10.69 36.49 20.78
N ASP A 173 -9.96 37.15 19.88
CA ASP A 173 -8.67 36.67 19.38
C ASP A 173 -7.53 36.76 20.43
N ASP A 174 -7.77 37.43 21.57
CA ASP A 174 -6.80 37.63 22.65
C ASP A 174 -6.56 36.40 23.55
N ASN A 175 -7.23 35.26 23.29
CA ASN A 175 -7.08 34.02 24.07
C ASN A 175 -6.96 32.79 23.17
N ILE A 176 -6.00 32.80 22.23
CA ILE A 176 -5.50 31.57 21.63
C ILE A 176 -4.67 30.85 22.71
N PRO A 177 -5.08 29.67 23.23
CA PRO A 177 -4.25 28.92 24.15
C PRO A 177 -3.00 28.47 23.39
N ILE A 178 -1.84 29.05 23.75
CA ILE A 178 -0.53 28.58 23.29
C ILE A 178 -0.47 27.09 23.60
N ALA A 179 -0.25 26.27 22.58
CA ALA A 179 -0.24 24.82 22.72
C ALA A 179 0.82 24.43 23.75
N THR A 180 0.37 24.03 24.94
CA THR A 180 1.27 23.58 26.01
C THR A 180 2.09 22.40 25.48
N PRO A 181 3.43 22.44 25.59
CA PRO A 181 4.28 21.37 25.06
C PRO A 181 3.85 20.02 25.65
N ASP A 182 3.85 18.97 24.81
CA ASP A 182 3.35 17.66 25.22
C ASP A 182 4.22 17.12 26.36
N ARG A 183 3.65 17.12 27.57
CA ARG A 183 4.31 16.70 28.82
C ARG A 183 4.78 15.24 28.79
N ARG A 184 4.38 14.45 27.80
CA ARG A 184 4.92 13.10 27.53
C ARG A 184 6.39 13.11 27.09
N LEU A 185 6.86 14.21 26.52
CA LEU A 185 8.26 14.42 26.09
C LEU A 185 9.09 15.18 27.14
N ASP A 186 8.51 15.51 28.29
CA ASP A 186 9.24 16.13 29.40
C ASP A 186 10.29 15.13 29.95
N PRO A 187 11.59 15.49 29.97
CA PRO A 187 12.64 14.58 30.42
C PRO A 187 12.46 14.13 31.89
N THR A 188 11.74 14.89 32.72
CA THR A 188 11.41 14.48 34.09
C THR A 188 10.43 13.30 34.11
N VAL A 189 9.39 13.34 33.26
CA VAL A 189 8.39 12.27 33.11
C VAL A 189 9.00 11.01 32.50
N VAL A 190 9.93 11.17 31.55
CA VAL A 190 10.69 10.06 30.97
C VAL A 190 11.57 9.39 32.04
N ALA A 191 12.28 10.18 32.86
CA ALA A 191 13.12 9.67 33.94
C ALA A 191 12.32 8.98 35.06
N GLU A 192 11.16 9.51 35.42
CA GLU A 192 10.25 8.91 36.41
C GLU A 192 9.73 7.54 35.93
N ARG A 193 9.31 7.45 34.66
CA ARG A 193 8.85 6.20 34.05
C ARG A 193 9.96 5.14 33.96
N ALA A 194 11.21 5.57 33.70
CA ALA A 194 12.37 4.68 33.71
C ALA A 194 12.71 4.14 35.11
N ARG A 195 12.48 4.93 36.17
CA ARG A 195 12.63 4.48 37.57
C ARG A 195 11.53 3.49 37.97
N ALA A 196 10.27 3.81 37.66
CA ALA A 196 9.13 2.94 37.96
C ALA A 196 9.28 1.55 37.31
N LYS A 197 9.82 1.47 36.09
CA LYS A 197 10.08 0.19 35.42
C LYS A 197 11.11 -0.68 36.17
N ARG A 198 12.15 -0.08 36.76
CA ARG A 198 13.18 -0.81 37.53
C ARG A 198 12.71 -1.31 38.90
N GLN A 199 11.58 -0.82 39.40
CA GLN A 199 10.99 -1.22 40.69
C GLN A 199 9.89 -2.28 40.55
N GLY A 200 9.58 -2.70 39.32
CA GLY A 200 8.61 -3.77 39.03
C GLY A 200 9.24 -5.11 38.65
N ASP A 201 10.58 -5.18 38.63
CA ASP A 201 11.38 -6.35 38.26
C ASP A 201 12.12 -6.96 39.49
N GLU A 202 11.72 -6.58 40.72
CA GLU A 202 12.11 -7.19 42.02
C GLU A 202 10.92 -7.91 42.67
#